data_AF-A0A1I1YRF1-F1
#
_entry.id   AF-A0A1I1YRF1-F1
#
_cell.length_a   1.000
_cell.length_b   1.000
_cell.length_c   1.000
_cell.angle_alpha   90.00
_cell.angle_beta   90.00
_cell.angle_gamma   90.00
#
_symmetry.space_group_name_H-M   'P 1'
#
loop_
_entity.id
_entity.type
_entity.pdbx_description
1 polymer ?
#
loop_
_entity_poly.entity_id
_entity_poly.type
_entity_poly.pdbx_seq_one_letter_code
_entity_poly.pdbx_strand_id
1 'polypeptide(L)'
;MLRDLRYLTPALLVLASACKDEDPPPAEETITYWQDVAPIFFKSCVGCHAEGGIAPFRLDNYEDASTWAQSSAAAVAARTMPPWLLTADGSCGEHRGSLALSQEQIDTITAWADADAPEGEPRDDLEPVEPPRLESGLDLVTPEFVPKAEGGPLAAFDEYRCFLVEPGLDRDKFITGYEVIPGNPQLVHHVIAMPVDLDAESWFGDGSTNRDVIEKLDAESPDRDGWPCFSAAGEGVSVEQQPVTWAPGMGVVDYPAGTGVRVRDTDVFVVQIHYNLHDGPDSTASDSTQVRLRLEDSVEREGVFLLVDHFIDTLFDAEPASLPPGKPDARYEFEDDIGNWLLTELGAESLEVHGIFPHMHERGRKWHVTLADDAGERCIGDVQRWDFAWQLYYFFTTPPLLTPTSRLKVTCEYDTSADKEPITPGWGTQNEMCLAGLFVVPPK
;
A
#
# COMPACT_ATOMS: atom_id res chain seq x y z
N MET A 1 107.33 6.24 -38.77
CA MET A 1 106.40 6.10 -37.63
C MET A 1 105.38 7.21 -37.73
N LEU A 2 104.22 6.94 -38.33
CA LEU A 2 102.99 7.76 -38.38
C LEU A 2 102.16 7.21 -39.54
N ARG A 3 101.07 6.50 -39.23
CA ARG A 3 99.83 6.53 -40.00
C ARG A 3 98.73 5.82 -39.22
N ASP A 4 97.72 6.63 -38.92
CA ASP A 4 96.52 6.37 -38.16
C ASP A 4 95.67 5.21 -38.72
N LEU A 5 95.30 4.28 -37.85
CA LEU A 5 94.15 3.40 -38.05
C LEU A 5 93.12 3.72 -36.96
N ARG A 6 92.02 4.35 -37.37
CA ARG A 6 90.84 4.62 -36.56
C ARG A 6 90.10 3.30 -36.32
N TYR A 7 89.97 2.89 -35.05
CA TYR A 7 89.02 1.86 -34.63
C TYR A 7 87.76 2.54 -34.09
N LEU A 8 86.64 2.32 -34.77
CA LEU A 8 85.29 2.65 -34.32
C LEU A 8 84.88 1.69 -33.19
N THR A 9 84.55 2.23 -32.03
CA THR A 9 83.85 1.49 -30.94
C THR A 9 82.37 1.83 -31.03
N PRO A 10 81.44 0.86 -31.09
CA PRO A 10 80.02 1.17 -31.07
C PRO A 10 79.58 1.50 -29.63
N ALA A 11 78.93 2.65 -29.46
CA ALA A 11 78.24 3.00 -28.22
C ALA A 11 76.96 2.15 -28.11
N LEU A 12 76.91 1.29 -27.09
CA LEU A 12 75.71 0.53 -26.74
C LEU A 12 74.74 1.49 -26.04
N LEU A 13 73.70 1.94 -26.74
CA LEU A 13 72.60 2.70 -26.14
C LEU A 13 71.73 1.72 -25.32
N VAL A 14 71.85 1.76 -24.00
CA VAL A 14 70.90 1.08 -23.10
C VAL A 14 69.66 1.96 -23.02
N LEU A 15 68.61 1.59 -23.75
CA LEU A 15 67.27 2.12 -23.56
C LEU A 15 66.74 1.58 -22.22
N ALA A 16 66.88 2.36 -21.16
CA ALA A 16 66.12 2.16 -19.94
C ALA A 16 64.65 2.44 -20.25
N SER A 17 63.88 1.39 -20.50
CA SER A 17 62.42 1.46 -20.51
C SER A 17 61.98 1.79 -19.09
N ALA A 18 61.67 3.06 -18.84
CA ALA A 18 60.95 3.46 -17.65
C ALA A 18 59.56 2.80 -17.72
N CYS A 19 59.38 1.71 -16.98
CA CYS A 19 58.03 1.29 -16.61
C CYS A 19 57.50 2.43 -15.75
N LYS A 20 56.56 3.20 -16.30
CA LYS A 20 55.66 3.98 -15.46
C LYS A 20 54.91 2.92 -14.65
N ASP A 21 55.10 2.94 -13.33
CA ASP A 21 54.13 2.36 -12.42
C ASP A 21 52.81 3.08 -12.73
N GLU A 22 51.94 2.45 -13.51
CA GLU A 22 50.53 2.81 -13.53
C GLU A 22 50.03 2.47 -12.14
N ASP A 23 49.53 3.48 -11.41
CA ASP A 23 48.79 3.24 -10.18
C ASP A 23 47.78 2.13 -10.46
N PRO A 24 47.68 1.11 -9.59
CA PRO A 24 46.66 0.09 -9.77
C PRO A 24 45.32 0.79 -9.92
N PRO A 25 44.45 0.35 -10.85
CA PRO A 25 43.11 0.89 -10.94
C PRO A 25 42.50 0.86 -9.53
N PRO A 26 41.71 1.88 -9.14
CA PRO A 26 41.03 1.86 -7.85
C PRO A 26 40.40 0.48 -7.68
N ALA A 27 40.67 -0.19 -6.56
CA ALA A 27 39.99 -1.44 -6.28
C ALA A 27 38.50 -1.15 -6.38
N GLU A 28 37.77 -1.89 -7.22
CA GLU A 28 36.31 -1.84 -7.20
C GLU A 28 35.90 -2.15 -5.76
N GLU A 29 35.37 -1.13 -5.07
CA GLU A 29 34.90 -1.28 -3.69
C GLU A 29 33.85 -2.39 -3.72
N THR A 30 34.17 -3.50 -3.03
CA THR A 30 33.30 -4.66 -2.99
C THR A 30 32.07 -4.30 -2.17
N ILE A 31 30.89 -4.37 -2.78
CA ILE A 31 29.62 -4.16 -2.08
C ILE A 31 29.47 -5.28 -1.05
N THR A 32 29.16 -4.93 0.20
CA THR A 32 29.01 -5.88 1.31
C THR A 32 27.71 -5.68 2.06
N TYR A 33 27.32 -6.69 2.84
CA TYR A 33 26.09 -6.64 3.61
C TYR A 33 26.09 -5.46 4.57
N TRP A 34 27.07 -5.36 5.47
CA TRP A 34 27.02 -4.36 6.53
C TRP A 34 27.23 -2.93 6.04
N GLN A 35 28.12 -2.71 5.07
CA GLN A 35 28.43 -1.36 4.62
C GLN A 35 27.33 -0.80 3.69
N ASP A 36 26.78 -1.63 2.81
CA ASP A 36 26.00 -1.14 1.66
C ASP A 36 24.54 -1.61 1.66
N VAL A 37 24.29 -2.89 1.95
CA VAL A 37 22.93 -3.48 1.86
C VAL A 37 22.11 -3.29 3.14
N ALA A 38 22.72 -3.49 4.30
CA ALA A 38 22.06 -3.40 5.60
C ALA A 38 21.39 -2.02 5.81
N PRO A 39 21.99 -0.86 5.46
CA PRO A 39 21.29 0.42 5.53
C PRO A 39 19.99 0.47 4.71
N ILE A 40 19.93 -0.23 3.57
CA ILE A 40 18.73 -0.32 2.73
C ILE A 40 17.70 -1.22 3.41
N PHE A 41 18.10 -2.41 3.85
CA PHE A 41 17.22 -3.35 4.54
C PHE A 41 16.65 -2.78 5.84
N PHE A 42 17.46 -2.15 6.67
CA PHE A 42 17.01 -1.57 7.94
C PHE A 42 15.99 -0.45 7.74
N LYS A 43 16.14 0.33 6.67
CA LYS A 43 15.20 1.41 6.34
C LYS A 43 13.88 0.90 5.76
N SER A 44 13.92 -0.10 4.88
CA SER A 44 12.78 -0.45 4.02
C SER A 44 12.20 -1.85 4.24
N CYS A 45 12.91 -2.76 4.89
CA CYS A 45 12.55 -4.19 4.94
C CYS A 45 12.44 -4.74 6.37
N VAL A 46 13.32 -4.30 7.28
CA VAL A 46 13.42 -4.82 8.66
C VAL A 46 12.15 -4.56 9.48
N GLY A 47 11.32 -3.58 9.11
CA GLY A 47 10.00 -3.39 9.73
C GLY A 47 9.12 -4.65 9.72
N CYS A 48 9.29 -5.53 8.72
CA CYS A 48 8.63 -6.84 8.66
C CYS A 48 9.62 -8.00 8.81
N HIS A 49 10.86 -7.85 8.33
CA HIS A 49 11.91 -8.86 8.31
C HIS A 49 12.87 -8.76 9.50
N ALA A 50 12.36 -8.54 10.70
CA ALA A 50 13.11 -8.58 11.96
C ALA A 50 12.77 -9.82 12.79
N GLU A 51 13.49 -10.04 13.89
CA GLU A 51 13.09 -11.03 14.90
C GLU A 51 11.65 -10.82 15.37
N GLY A 52 10.82 -11.86 15.29
CA GLY A 52 9.41 -11.80 15.70
C GLY A 52 8.52 -10.97 14.77
N GLY A 53 9.05 -10.49 13.64
CA GLY A 53 8.27 -9.85 12.59
C GLY A 53 7.34 -10.82 11.85
N ILE A 54 6.48 -10.28 10.98
CA ILE A 54 5.52 -11.07 10.19
C ILE A 54 6.20 -11.82 9.03
N ALA A 55 7.37 -11.38 8.58
CA ALA A 55 8.00 -11.99 7.42
C ALA A 55 8.64 -13.35 7.77
N PRO A 56 8.70 -14.29 6.80
CA PRO A 56 9.13 -15.67 7.06
C PRO A 56 10.63 -15.84 7.34
N PHE A 57 11.42 -14.78 7.15
CA PHE A 57 12.86 -14.75 7.41
C PHE A 57 13.32 -13.33 7.76
N ARG A 58 14.52 -13.24 8.33
CA ARG A 58 15.09 -12.01 8.82
C ARG A 58 16.06 -11.39 7.82
N LEU A 59 16.13 -10.06 7.83
CA LEU A 59 17.07 -9.24 7.07
C LEU A 59 17.90 -8.31 7.98
N ASP A 60 17.66 -8.38 9.30
CA ASP A 60 18.35 -7.64 10.35
C ASP A 60 19.67 -8.31 10.80
N ASN A 61 20.04 -9.44 10.20
CA ASN A 61 21.30 -10.14 10.44
C ASN A 61 21.87 -10.75 9.15
N TYR A 62 23.19 -10.94 9.10
CA TYR A 62 23.90 -11.44 7.92
C TYR A 62 23.59 -12.92 7.59
N GLU A 63 23.46 -13.79 8.59
CA GLU A 63 23.28 -15.23 8.39
C GLU A 63 22.01 -15.52 7.59
N ASP A 64 20.89 -14.93 7.99
CA ASP A 64 19.63 -15.05 7.27
C ASP A 64 19.66 -14.26 5.96
N ALA A 65 20.14 -13.01 5.98
CA ALA A 65 20.17 -12.18 4.77
C ALA A 65 20.98 -12.81 3.63
N SER A 66 22.15 -13.40 3.92
CA SER A 66 22.99 -14.07 2.92
C SER A 66 22.32 -15.34 2.36
N THR A 67 21.62 -16.09 3.21
CA THR A 67 20.83 -17.27 2.81
C THR A 67 19.74 -16.89 1.80
N TRP A 68 19.10 -15.73 2.00
CA TRP A 68 18.01 -15.23 1.18
C TRP A 68 18.42 -14.16 0.15
N ALA A 69 19.72 -13.97 -0.09
CA ALA A 69 20.22 -12.87 -0.92
C ALA A 69 19.67 -12.88 -2.34
N GLN A 70 19.69 -14.05 -2.99
CA GLN A 70 19.21 -14.23 -4.37
C GLN A 70 17.69 -14.04 -4.47
N SER A 71 16.93 -14.53 -3.50
CA SER A 71 15.47 -14.31 -3.42
C SER A 71 15.14 -12.84 -3.18
N SER A 72 15.90 -12.17 -2.31
CA SER A 72 15.75 -10.75 -2.02
C SER A 72 16.05 -9.90 -3.26
N ALA A 73 17.15 -10.18 -3.97
CA ALA A 73 17.50 -9.53 -5.23
C ALA A 73 16.38 -9.70 -6.28
N ALA A 74 15.85 -10.91 -6.44
CA ALA A 74 14.74 -11.18 -7.37
C ALA A 74 13.47 -10.39 -6.99
N ALA A 75 13.12 -10.33 -5.70
CA ALA A 75 11.94 -9.61 -5.22
C ALA A 75 12.05 -8.10 -5.41
N VAL A 76 13.21 -7.50 -5.10
CA VAL A 76 13.42 -6.06 -5.28
C VAL A 76 13.53 -5.67 -6.76
N ALA A 77 14.16 -6.50 -7.59
CA ALA A 77 14.22 -6.30 -9.04
C ALA A 77 12.84 -6.38 -9.69
N ALA A 78 11.96 -7.26 -9.19
CA ALA A 78 10.57 -7.36 -9.62
C ALA A 78 9.66 -6.29 -8.98
N ARG A 79 10.19 -5.44 -8.09
CA ARG A 79 9.45 -4.43 -7.31
C ARG A 79 8.25 -5.02 -6.56
N THR A 80 8.37 -6.27 -6.11
CA THR A 80 7.39 -6.89 -5.21
C THR A 80 7.70 -6.59 -3.76
N MET A 81 8.96 -6.26 -3.46
CA MET A 81 9.42 -5.85 -2.13
C MET A 81 10.26 -4.56 -2.20
N PRO A 82 10.17 -3.69 -1.19
CA PRO A 82 9.14 -3.70 -0.15
C PRO A 82 7.75 -3.42 -0.75
N PRO A 83 6.67 -3.79 -0.05
CA PRO A 83 5.31 -3.59 -0.56
C PRO A 83 4.98 -2.10 -0.64
N TRP A 84 5.10 -1.55 -1.83
CA TRP A 84 4.77 -0.16 -2.16
C TRP A 84 4.29 -0.12 -3.61
N LEU A 85 2.99 0.01 -3.82
CA LEU A 85 2.40 -0.16 -5.15
C LEU A 85 2.57 1.07 -6.05
N LEU A 86 2.62 2.27 -5.45
CA LEU A 86 2.73 3.49 -6.24
C LEU A 86 4.12 3.67 -6.84
N THR A 87 4.17 4.06 -8.11
CA THR A 87 5.39 4.56 -8.74
C THR A 87 5.93 5.76 -7.95
N ALA A 88 7.17 5.64 -7.48
CA ALA A 88 7.81 6.60 -6.56
C ALA A 88 9.05 7.30 -7.17
N ASP A 89 9.00 7.59 -8.46
CA ASP A 89 10.06 8.32 -9.20
C ASP A 89 9.79 9.84 -9.30
N GLY A 90 8.76 10.32 -8.60
CA GLY A 90 8.30 11.71 -8.59
C GLY A 90 7.38 12.09 -9.75
N SER A 91 7.15 11.22 -10.74
CA SER A 91 6.30 11.51 -11.91
C SER A 91 4.83 11.74 -11.56
N CYS A 92 4.35 11.15 -10.47
CA CYS A 92 2.99 11.27 -9.95
C CYS A 92 2.94 12.00 -8.60
N GLY A 93 3.97 12.81 -8.30
CA GLY A 93 4.13 13.47 -7.02
C GLY A 93 4.88 12.64 -5.98
N GLU A 94 5.32 13.31 -4.93
CA GLU A 94 6.05 12.71 -3.81
C GLU A 94 5.09 12.31 -2.69
N HIS A 95 5.31 11.13 -2.11
CA HIS A 95 4.45 10.57 -1.07
C HIS A 95 5.21 10.43 0.25
N ARG A 96 4.53 10.72 1.36
CA ARG A 96 5.08 10.60 2.71
C ARG A 96 5.31 9.14 3.05
N GLY A 97 6.41 8.86 3.73
CA GLY A 97 6.70 7.51 4.23
C GLY A 97 6.97 6.47 3.15
N SER A 98 7.39 6.88 1.93
CA SER A 98 7.72 5.94 0.86
C SER A 98 8.78 4.93 1.29
N LEU A 99 8.41 3.64 1.19
CA LEU A 99 9.32 2.52 1.37
C LEU A 99 10.01 2.11 0.06
N ALA A 100 9.55 2.63 -1.08
CA ALA A 100 10.03 2.25 -2.40
C ALA A 100 11.56 2.38 -2.53
N LEU A 101 12.17 1.40 -3.19
CA LEU A 101 13.59 1.43 -3.49
C LEU A 101 13.88 2.21 -4.78
N SER A 102 14.92 3.04 -4.72
CA SER A 102 15.51 3.65 -5.91
C SER A 102 16.15 2.57 -6.78
N GLN A 103 16.38 2.87 -8.06
CA GLN A 103 17.07 1.92 -8.95
C GLN A 103 18.49 1.61 -8.44
N GLU A 104 19.19 2.61 -7.92
CA GLU A 104 20.52 2.44 -7.33
C GLU A 104 20.50 1.45 -6.15
N GLN A 105 19.51 1.55 -5.25
CA GLN A 105 19.37 0.62 -4.12
C GLN A 105 19.08 -0.81 -4.59
N ILE A 106 18.23 -0.98 -5.61
CA ILE A 106 17.94 -2.27 -6.23
C ILE A 106 19.24 -2.86 -6.83
N ASP A 107 20.00 -2.03 -7.55
CA ASP A 107 21.25 -2.43 -8.18
C ASP A 107 22.31 -2.83 -7.13
N THR A 108 22.38 -2.12 -5.98
CA THR A 108 23.25 -2.49 -4.85
C THR A 108 22.91 -3.85 -4.28
N ILE A 109 21.63 -4.13 -3.99
CA ILE A 109 21.19 -5.42 -3.45
C ILE A 109 21.47 -6.54 -4.47
N THR A 110 21.19 -6.30 -5.75
CA THR A 110 21.39 -7.27 -6.83
C THR A 110 22.87 -7.59 -6.99
N ALA A 111 23.74 -6.57 -7.06
CA ALA A 111 25.18 -6.76 -7.20
C ALA A 111 25.80 -7.47 -5.99
N TRP A 112 25.32 -7.19 -4.78
CA TRP A 112 25.72 -7.92 -3.57
C TRP A 112 25.36 -9.40 -3.64
N ALA A 113 24.12 -9.71 -4.05
CA ALA A 113 23.67 -11.09 -4.20
C ALA A 113 24.46 -11.84 -5.30
N ASP A 114 24.74 -11.19 -6.42
CA ASP A 114 25.52 -11.74 -7.54
C ASP A 114 26.99 -12.01 -7.18
N ALA A 115 27.51 -11.29 -6.18
CA ALA A 115 28.86 -11.48 -5.64
C ALA A 115 28.93 -12.56 -4.54
N ASP A 116 27.93 -13.43 -4.45
CA ASP A 116 27.78 -14.45 -3.39
C ASP A 116 27.68 -13.84 -1.97
N ALA A 117 27.01 -12.69 -1.86
CA ALA A 117 26.61 -12.05 -0.60
C ALA A 117 27.76 -11.85 0.42
N PRO A 118 28.84 -11.13 0.09
CA PRO A 118 29.94 -10.88 1.03
C PRO A 118 29.47 -10.09 2.26
N GLU A 119 29.94 -10.48 3.44
CA GLU A 119 29.49 -9.94 4.73
C GLU A 119 29.92 -8.50 4.98
N GLY A 120 31.21 -8.22 4.82
CA GLY A 120 31.81 -6.96 5.27
C GLY A 120 32.01 -6.94 6.80
N GLU A 121 32.25 -5.75 7.35
CA GLU A 121 32.51 -5.58 8.78
C GLU A 121 31.21 -5.27 9.54
N PRO A 122 30.83 -6.05 10.57
CA PRO A 122 29.62 -5.79 11.36
C PRO A 122 29.50 -4.37 11.88
N ARG A 123 28.27 -3.85 11.88
CA ARG A 123 27.91 -2.51 12.34
C ARG A 123 26.91 -2.58 13.48
N ASP A 124 27.11 -1.76 14.50
CA ASP A 124 26.22 -1.63 15.66
C ASP A 124 25.43 -0.31 15.68
N ASP A 125 25.59 0.52 14.65
CA ASP A 125 24.85 1.78 14.50
C ASP A 125 23.52 1.63 13.75
N LEU A 126 23.21 0.43 13.25
CA LEU A 126 21.95 0.11 12.60
C LEU A 126 21.00 -0.55 13.61
N GLU A 127 19.90 0.13 13.91
CA GLU A 127 18.83 -0.39 14.77
C GLU A 127 17.53 -0.50 13.98
N PRO A 128 16.71 -1.54 14.20
CA PRO A 128 15.37 -1.61 13.64
C PRO A 128 14.58 -0.36 14.02
N VAL A 129 13.98 0.30 13.02
CA VAL A 129 13.10 1.45 13.29
C VAL A 129 11.80 0.89 13.85
N GLU A 130 11.62 0.96 15.16
CA GLU A 130 10.30 0.68 15.75
C GLU A 130 9.31 1.75 15.25
N PRO A 131 8.17 1.35 14.67
CA PRO A 131 7.15 2.31 14.28
C PRO A 131 6.70 3.09 15.51
N PRO A 132 6.43 4.40 15.38
CA PRO A 132 5.83 5.17 16.47
C PRO A 132 4.54 4.48 16.91
N ARG A 133 4.17 4.68 18.18
CA ARG A 133 2.96 4.16 18.83
C ARG A 133 2.14 5.32 19.38
N LEU A 134 0.82 5.21 19.35
CA LEU A 134 -0.08 6.14 20.03
C LEU A 134 -0.09 5.85 21.53
N GLU A 135 0.35 6.83 22.33
CA GLU A 135 0.34 6.72 23.79
C GLU A 135 -1.08 6.63 24.37
N SER A 136 -2.06 7.24 23.71
CA SER A 136 -3.46 7.25 24.11
C SER A 136 -4.40 7.43 22.93
N GLY A 137 -5.65 6.98 23.07
CA GLY A 137 -6.70 7.16 22.08
C GLY A 137 -7.98 6.43 22.51
N LEU A 138 -8.98 6.44 21.63
CA LEU A 138 -10.13 5.56 21.74
C LEU A 138 -9.79 4.21 21.10
N ASP A 139 -9.98 3.12 21.83
CA ASP A 139 -9.67 1.78 21.34
C ASP A 139 -10.95 1.09 20.85
N LEU A 140 -11.03 0.79 19.55
CA LEU A 140 -11.97 -0.16 18.99
C LEU A 140 -11.33 -1.55 19.09
N VAL A 141 -11.94 -2.46 19.85
CA VAL A 141 -11.38 -3.79 20.09
C VAL A 141 -12.31 -4.84 19.50
N THR A 142 -11.81 -5.65 18.57
CA THR A 142 -12.56 -6.77 18.01
C THR A 142 -12.68 -7.91 19.03
N PRO A 143 -13.72 -8.75 18.96
CA PRO A 143 -13.81 -9.93 19.81
C PRO A 143 -12.61 -10.87 19.58
N GLU A 144 -12.36 -11.72 20.56
CA GLU A 144 -11.43 -12.85 20.41
C GLU A 144 -11.97 -13.78 19.32
N PHE A 145 -11.26 -13.91 18.20
CA PHE A 145 -11.72 -14.64 17.03
C PHE A 145 -10.69 -15.66 16.56
N VAL A 146 -11.15 -16.85 16.16
CA VAL A 146 -10.30 -17.88 15.53
C VAL A 146 -10.66 -17.94 14.05
N PRO A 147 -9.78 -17.46 13.15
CA PRO A 147 -10.05 -17.48 11.72
C PRO A 147 -9.91 -18.87 11.11
N LYS A 148 -10.46 -19.04 9.91
CA LYS A 148 -10.46 -20.27 9.11
C LYS A 148 -10.33 -19.91 7.65
N ALA A 149 -9.50 -20.64 6.92
CA ALA A 149 -9.33 -20.45 5.49
C ALA A 149 -10.65 -20.68 4.71
N GLU A 150 -11.24 -19.60 4.19
CA GLU A 150 -12.54 -19.58 3.51
C GLU A 150 -12.54 -18.76 2.19
N GLY A 151 -11.40 -18.22 1.76
CA GLY A 151 -11.26 -17.29 0.61
C GLY A 151 -11.34 -17.87 -0.81
N GLY A 152 -11.98 -19.03 -0.99
CA GLY A 152 -12.23 -19.59 -2.34
C GLY A 152 -10.96 -19.94 -3.13
N PRO A 153 -11.04 -20.13 -4.47
CA PRO A 153 -9.89 -20.60 -5.26
C PRO A 153 -8.73 -19.61 -5.40
N LEU A 154 -9.00 -18.31 -5.32
CA LEU A 154 -8.01 -17.24 -5.56
C LEU A 154 -7.40 -16.71 -4.26
N ALA A 155 -8.06 -16.91 -3.11
CA ALA A 155 -7.56 -16.57 -1.78
C ALA A 155 -7.71 -17.77 -0.82
N ALA A 156 -7.27 -18.96 -1.23
CA ALA A 156 -7.56 -20.23 -0.56
C ALA A 156 -7.13 -20.35 0.92
N PHE A 157 -6.29 -19.43 1.39
CA PHE A 157 -5.81 -19.38 2.78
C PHE A 157 -6.39 -18.22 3.58
N ASP A 158 -7.29 -17.43 3.00
CA ASP A 158 -7.70 -16.16 3.58
C ASP A 158 -9.07 -16.25 4.23
N GLU A 159 -9.31 -15.36 5.19
CA GLU A 159 -10.65 -15.04 5.68
C GLU A 159 -10.80 -13.53 5.80
N TYR A 160 -11.87 -12.99 5.24
CA TYR A 160 -12.27 -11.61 5.46
C TYR A 160 -13.47 -11.58 6.40
N ARG A 161 -13.31 -10.94 7.57
CA ARG A 161 -14.31 -10.94 8.63
C ARG A 161 -14.58 -9.52 9.11
N CYS A 162 -15.86 -9.16 9.24
CA CYS A 162 -16.30 -7.87 9.76
C CYS A 162 -16.83 -8.03 11.17
N PHE A 163 -16.49 -7.07 12.03
CA PHE A 163 -16.99 -6.96 13.38
C PHE A 163 -17.63 -5.58 13.59
N LEU A 164 -18.83 -5.57 14.15
CA LEU A 164 -19.47 -4.34 14.61
C LEU A 164 -18.91 -3.95 15.99
N VAL A 165 -18.38 -2.75 16.13
CA VAL A 165 -17.77 -2.24 17.36
C VAL A 165 -18.34 -0.86 17.68
N GLU A 166 -18.92 -0.72 18.86
CA GLU A 166 -19.47 0.56 19.31
C GLU A 166 -18.35 1.45 19.92
N PRO A 167 -18.13 2.67 19.41
CA PRO A 167 -17.08 3.55 19.92
C PRO A 167 -17.45 4.24 21.24
N GLY A 168 -18.75 4.30 21.59
CA GLY A 168 -19.22 4.91 22.83
C GLY A 168 -18.96 6.43 22.93
N LEU A 169 -19.02 7.14 21.79
CA LEU A 169 -18.82 8.59 21.75
C LEU A 169 -19.98 9.33 22.43
N ASP A 170 -19.67 10.43 23.12
CA ASP A 170 -20.65 11.27 23.81
C ASP A 170 -21.08 12.52 23.01
N ARG A 171 -20.40 12.77 21.89
CA ARG A 171 -20.62 13.82 20.89
C ARG A 171 -19.74 13.53 19.67
N ASP A 172 -20.02 14.20 18.55
CA ASP A 172 -19.17 14.18 17.37
C ASP A 172 -17.70 14.48 17.71
N LYS A 173 -16.80 13.76 17.05
CA LYS A 173 -15.34 13.91 17.16
C LYS A 173 -14.70 13.89 15.79
N PHE A 174 -13.40 14.20 15.75
CA PHE A 174 -12.59 14.09 14.54
C PHE A 174 -11.44 13.11 14.75
N ILE A 175 -11.34 12.10 13.90
CA ILE A 175 -10.14 11.26 13.78
C ILE A 175 -9.04 12.12 13.17
N THR A 176 -7.88 12.21 13.84
CA THR A 176 -6.69 12.94 13.34
C THR A 176 -5.49 12.02 13.09
N GLY A 177 -5.65 10.75 13.41
CA GLY A 177 -4.67 9.70 13.16
C GLY A 177 -5.10 8.41 13.86
N TYR A 178 -4.41 7.32 13.57
CA TYR A 178 -4.72 6.02 14.13
C TYR A 178 -3.51 5.11 14.19
N GLU A 179 -3.66 4.04 14.95
CA GLU A 179 -2.75 2.91 15.00
C GLU A 179 -3.58 1.63 15.04
N VAL A 180 -3.10 0.59 14.35
CA VAL A 180 -3.67 -0.76 14.45
C VAL A 180 -2.67 -1.66 15.14
N ILE A 181 -3.15 -2.40 16.12
CA ILE A 181 -2.38 -3.30 16.97
C ILE A 181 -3.03 -4.68 16.85
N PRO A 182 -2.54 -5.55 15.96
CA PRO A 182 -2.99 -6.93 15.89
C PRO A 182 -2.77 -7.64 17.23
N GLY A 183 -3.76 -8.42 17.67
CA GLY A 183 -3.57 -9.33 18.81
C GLY A 183 -2.64 -10.48 18.45
N ASN A 184 -2.65 -10.88 17.17
CA ASN A 184 -1.77 -11.88 16.58
C ASN A 184 -1.24 -11.40 15.21
N PRO A 185 -0.03 -10.81 15.18
CA PRO A 185 0.54 -10.26 13.95
C PRO A 185 0.90 -11.31 12.91
N GLN A 186 0.87 -12.61 13.25
CA GLN A 186 1.10 -13.70 12.30
C GLN A 186 -0.16 -14.10 11.52
N LEU A 187 -1.34 -13.64 11.95
CA LEU A 187 -2.62 -13.92 11.29
C LEU A 187 -3.17 -12.72 10.53
N VAL A 188 -3.01 -11.51 11.08
CA VAL A 188 -3.65 -10.29 10.58
C VAL A 188 -2.84 -9.70 9.42
N HIS A 189 -3.45 -9.69 8.24
CA HIS A 189 -2.84 -9.19 7.02
C HIS A 189 -3.33 -7.80 6.62
N HIS A 190 -4.61 -7.47 6.84
CA HIS A 190 -5.12 -6.10 6.70
C HIS A 190 -6.20 -5.78 7.73
N VAL A 191 -6.33 -4.48 8.03
CA VAL A 191 -7.43 -3.96 8.86
C VAL A 191 -7.99 -2.69 8.23
N ILE A 192 -9.30 -2.64 8.10
CA ILE A 192 -10.06 -1.45 7.69
C ILE A 192 -11.07 -1.16 8.80
N ALA A 193 -11.18 0.09 9.23
CA ALA A 193 -12.23 0.51 10.17
C ALA A 193 -13.03 1.67 9.59
N MET A 194 -14.34 1.48 9.53
CA MET A 194 -15.27 2.37 8.84
C MET A 194 -16.35 2.84 9.81
N PRO A 195 -16.55 4.15 10.00
CA PRO A 195 -17.75 4.64 10.66
C PRO A 195 -18.96 4.35 9.76
N VAL A 196 -20.02 3.82 10.37
CA VAL A 196 -21.27 3.43 9.72
C VAL A 196 -22.43 4.03 10.50
N ASP A 197 -23.28 4.78 9.80
CA ASP A 197 -24.59 5.16 10.31
C ASP A 197 -25.55 4.00 10.10
N LEU A 198 -26.01 3.42 11.20
CA LEU A 198 -26.90 2.26 11.18
C LEU A 198 -28.30 2.59 10.63
N ASP A 199 -28.71 3.85 10.72
CA ASP A 199 -30.05 4.27 10.34
C ASP A 199 -30.07 4.87 8.91
N ALA A 200 -28.90 5.01 8.28
CA ALA A 200 -28.77 5.37 6.86
C ALA A 200 -29.36 4.29 5.95
N GLU A 201 -29.89 4.73 4.80
CA GLU A 201 -30.36 3.84 3.75
C GLU A 201 -29.21 2.96 3.25
N SER A 202 -29.48 1.66 3.16
CA SER A 202 -28.51 0.69 2.65
C SER A 202 -28.26 0.91 1.16
N TRP A 203 -27.18 0.33 0.67
CA TRP A 203 -26.79 0.50 -0.72
C TRP A 203 -27.77 -0.14 -1.72
N PHE A 204 -28.66 -1.03 -1.25
CA PHE A 204 -29.68 -1.64 -2.10
C PHE A 204 -30.75 -0.65 -2.56
N GLY A 205 -30.94 0.48 -1.87
CA GLY A 205 -31.96 1.49 -2.21
C GLY A 205 -33.39 0.95 -2.23
N ASP A 206 -33.65 -0.14 -1.50
CA ASP A 206 -34.94 -0.82 -1.42
C ASP A 206 -35.74 -0.42 -0.16
N GLY A 207 -35.26 0.61 0.55
CA GLY A 207 -35.80 1.09 1.82
C GLY A 207 -35.28 0.35 3.05
N SER A 208 -34.38 -0.63 2.90
CA SER A 208 -33.64 -1.19 4.04
C SER A 208 -32.58 -0.22 4.56
N THR A 209 -32.30 -0.29 5.85
CA THR A 209 -31.21 0.44 6.50
C THR A 209 -29.93 -0.38 6.56
N ASN A 210 -28.80 0.28 6.84
CA ASN A 210 -27.55 -0.42 7.15
C ASN A 210 -27.71 -1.43 8.29
N ARG A 211 -28.52 -1.11 9.31
CA ARG A 211 -28.85 -2.03 10.39
C ARG A 211 -29.49 -3.32 9.88
N ASP A 212 -30.52 -3.21 9.04
CA ASP A 212 -31.24 -4.37 8.50
C ASP A 212 -30.30 -5.29 7.70
N VAL A 213 -29.36 -4.70 6.93
CA VAL A 213 -28.39 -5.45 6.15
C VAL A 213 -27.34 -6.12 7.04
N ILE A 214 -26.77 -5.40 8.01
CA ILE A 214 -25.77 -5.95 8.93
C ILE A 214 -26.36 -7.11 9.76
N GLU A 215 -27.58 -6.95 10.30
CA GLU A 215 -28.26 -8.01 11.04
C GLU A 215 -28.47 -9.27 10.18
N LYS A 216 -28.77 -9.09 8.88
CA LYS A 216 -28.92 -10.21 7.94
C LYS A 216 -27.57 -10.90 7.68
N LEU A 217 -26.51 -10.14 7.43
CA LEU A 217 -25.17 -10.68 7.16
C LEU A 217 -24.64 -11.46 8.37
N ASP A 218 -24.77 -10.90 9.57
CA ASP A 218 -24.35 -11.56 10.83
C ASP A 218 -25.11 -12.89 11.04
N ALA A 219 -26.40 -12.92 10.72
CA ALA A 219 -27.23 -14.12 10.81
C ALA A 219 -26.83 -15.25 9.84
N GLU A 220 -25.98 -14.99 8.83
CA GLU A 220 -25.46 -16.04 7.93
C GLU A 220 -24.39 -16.92 8.60
N SER A 221 -23.77 -16.43 9.68
CA SER A 221 -22.73 -17.13 10.45
C SER A 221 -23.06 -17.20 11.95
N PRO A 222 -24.21 -17.77 12.36
CA PRO A 222 -24.74 -17.64 13.73
C PRO A 222 -23.87 -18.26 14.84
N ASP A 223 -22.90 -19.10 14.47
CA ASP A 223 -22.00 -19.78 15.40
C ASP A 223 -20.62 -19.09 15.51
N ARG A 224 -20.43 -17.93 14.86
CA ARG A 224 -19.15 -17.22 14.79
C ARG A 224 -19.40 -15.71 14.91
N ASP A 225 -18.60 -15.00 15.70
CA ASP A 225 -18.75 -13.54 15.84
C ASP A 225 -18.55 -12.81 14.50
N GLY A 226 -19.41 -11.86 14.20
CA GLY A 226 -19.36 -11.06 12.97
C GLY A 226 -19.83 -11.81 11.72
N TRP A 227 -19.49 -11.27 10.55
CA TRP A 227 -19.87 -11.85 9.25
C TRP A 227 -18.72 -11.88 8.25
N PRO A 228 -18.74 -12.79 7.26
CA PRO A 228 -17.83 -12.72 6.13
C PRO A 228 -18.06 -11.44 5.33
N CYS A 229 -17.01 -10.70 4.98
CA CYS A 229 -17.15 -9.45 4.23
C CYS A 229 -15.95 -9.20 3.31
N PHE A 230 -16.08 -9.54 2.03
CA PHE A 230 -15.02 -9.28 1.05
C PHE A 230 -14.98 -7.83 0.57
N SER A 231 -16.09 -7.09 0.72
CA SER A 231 -16.19 -5.69 0.30
C SER A 231 -16.53 -4.80 1.47
N ALA A 232 -15.64 -3.86 1.79
CA ALA A 232 -15.83 -2.86 2.83
C ALA A 232 -16.54 -3.40 4.09
N ALA A 233 -17.73 -2.91 4.44
CA ALA A 233 -18.47 -3.36 5.62
C ALA A 233 -19.38 -4.59 5.39
N GLY A 234 -19.33 -5.19 4.20
CA GLY A 234 -20.24 -6.24 3.72
C GLY A 234 -21.10 -5.74 2.56
N GLU A 235 -21.53 -6.67 1.69
CA GLU A 235 -22.35 -6.35 0.52
C GLU A 235 -23.67 -5.69 0.95
N GLY A 236 -23.96 -4.51 0.39
CA GLY A 236 -25.19 -3.76 0.67
C GLY A 236 -25.07 -2.76 1.82
N VAL A 237 -24.00 -2.75 2.59
CA VAL A 237 -23.79 -1.76 3.66
C VAL A 237 -23.23 -0.47 3.03
N SER A 238 -23.97 0.63 3.18
CA SER A 238 -23.53 1.97 2.78
C SER A 238 -22.44 2.46 3.74
N VAL A 239 -21.24 2.66 3.21
CA VAL A 239 -20.11 3.25 3.92
C VAL A 239 -19.80 4.59 3.30
N GLU A 240 -19.87 5.66 4.09
CA GLU A 240 -19.59 7.01 3.60
C GLU A 240 -18.07 7.25 3.46
N GLN A 241 -17.26 6.70 4.38
CA GLN A 241 -15.85 7.02 4.49
C GLN A 241 -15.02 5.82 5.01
N GLN A 242 -13.77 5.72 4.55
CA GLN A 242 -12.81 4.69 4.99
C GLN A 242 -11.58 5.34 5.63
N PRO A 243 -11.71 5.88 6.86
CA PRO A 243 -10.62 6.63 7.49
C PRO A 243 -9.41 5.76 7.89
N VAL A 244 -9.63 4.48 8.17
CA VAL A 244 -8.58 3.56 8.63
C VAL A 244 -8.32 2.51 7.57
N THR A 245 -7.08 2.45 7.08
CA THR A 245 -6.57 1.36 6.22
C THR A 245 -5.17 1.00 6.73
N TRP A 246 -4.93 -0.27 7.03
CA TRP A 246 -3.68 -0.70 7.64
C TRP A 246 -3.22 -2.03 7.08
N ALA A 247 -1.91 -2.16 6.93
CA ALA A 247 -1.20 -3.40 6.61
C ALA A 247 0.04 -3.56 7.51
N PRO A 248 0.57 -4.80 7.67
CA PRO A 248 1.78 -5.07 8.41
C PRO A 248 2.96 -4.20 8.00
N GLY A 249 3.71 -3.74 8.99
CA GLY A 249 4.82 -2.79 8.82
C GLY A 249 4.40 -1.32 8.94
N MET A 250 3.10 -1.01 8.89
CA MET A 250 2.63 0.35 9.18
C MET A 250 2.61 0.64 10.69
N GLY A 251 3.16 1.79 11.06
CA GLY A 251 3.05 2.38 12.40
C GLY A 251 1.83 3.29 12.56
N VAL A 252 1.95 4.31 13.41
CA VAL A 252 0.96 5.40 13.46
C VAL A 252 0.80 6.03 12.09
N VAL A 253 -0.45 6.18 11.66
CA VAL A 253 -0.84 6.99 10.50
C VAL A 253 -1.36 8.31 11.02
N ASP A 254 -0.64 9.40 10.74
CA ASP A 254 -1.07 10.76 11.04
C ASP A 254 -1.76 11.36 9.82
N TYR A 255 -2.94 11.95 10.02
CA TYR A 255 -3.52 12.83 9.02
C TYR A 255 -2.76 14.15 8.94
N PRO A 256 -2.90 14.91 7.84
CA PRO A 256 -2.29 16.23 7.71
C PRO A 256 -2.57 17.11 8.94
N ALA A 257 -1.56 17.89 9.34
CA ALA A 257 -1.66 18.72 10.53
C ALA A 257 -2.85 19.70 10.45
N GLY A 258 -3.61 19.77 11.55
CA GLY A 258 -4.80 20.61 11.67
C GLY A 258 -6.04 20.04 10.96
N THR A 259 -5.97 18.84 10.40
CA THR A 259 -7.08 18.20 9.70
C THR A 259 -7.60 16.99 10.45
N GLY A 260 -8.86 16.64 10.23
CA GLY A 260 -9.41 15.39 10.74
C GLY A 260 -10.73 15.03 10.08
N VAL A 261 -11.12 13.79 10.27
CA VAL A 261 -12.30 13.19 9.67
C VAL A 261 -13.38 13.02 10.72
N ARG A 262 -14.55 13.57 10.46
CA ARG A 262 -15.65 13.57 11.42
C ARG A 262 -16.20 12.15 11.61
N VAL A 263 -16.51 11.84 12.86
CA VAL A 263 -17.27 10.66 13.28
C VAL A 263 -18.38 11.16 14.19
N ARG A 264 -19.62 10.78 13.89
CA ARG A 264 -20.81 11.16 14.67
C ARG A 264 -20.87 10.36 15.96
N ASP A 265 -21.53 10.89 16.97
CA ASP A 265 -21.82 10.13 18.19
C ASP A 265 -22.75 8.92 17.97
N THR A 266 -23.52 8.94 16.88
CA THR A 266 -24.38 7.84 16.45
C THR A 266 -23.67 6.77 15.61
N ASP A 267 -22.47 7.05 15.11
CA ASP A 267 -21.75 6.10 14.27
C ASP A 267 -21.28 4.90 15.09
N VAL A 268 -21.45 3.72 14.53
CA VAL A 268 -20.72 2.51 14.96
C VAL A 268 -19.55 2.28 14.01
N PHE A 269 -18.59 1.48 14.42
CA PHE A 269 -17.51 1.05 13.53
C PHE A 269 -17.75 -0.36 13.03
N VAL A 270 -17.61 -0.56 11.72
CA VAL A 270 -17.36 -1.89 11.17
C VAL A 270 -15.86 -2.03 10.97
N VAL A 271 -15.25 -2.96 11.71
CA VAL A 271 -13.84 -3.33 11.59
C VAL A 271 -13.74 -4.59 10.74
N GLN A 272 -13.25 -4.44 9.51
CA GLN A 272 -12.92 -5.55 8.62
C GLN A 272 -11.48 -5.99 8.91
N ILE A 273 -11.29 -7.29 9.11
CA ILE A 273 -9.97 -7.92 9.21
C ILE A 273 -9.82 -8.94 8.09
N HIS A 274 -8.72 -8.82 7.35
CA HIS A 274 -8.22 -9.85 6.45
C HIS A 274 -7.20 -10.70 7.20
N TYR A 275 -7.55 -11.96 7.44
CA TYR A 275 -6.65 -12.96 7.97
C TYR A 275 -6.01 -13.76 6.83
N ASN A 276 -4.71 -14.03 6.94
CA ASN A 276 -4.00 -14.95 6.06
C ASN A 276 -3.49 -16.14 6.88
N LEU A 277 -3.90 -17.35 6.49
CA LEU A 277 -3.53 -18.59 7.19
C LEU A 277 -2.55 -19.45 6.38
N HIS A 278 -1.74 -18.84 5.50
CA HIS A 278 -0.86 -19.59 4.60
C HIS A 278 0.10 -20.52 5.35
N ASP A 279 0.71 -20.03 6.43
CA ASP A 279 1.68 -20.78 7.25
C ASP A 279 1.03 -21.65 8.34
N GLY A 280 -0.30 -21.71 8.38
CA GLY A 280 -1.05 -22.46 9.37
C GLY A 280 -2.55 -22.56 9.06
N PRO A 281 -2.95 -23.25 7.98
CA PRO A 281 -4.36 -23.30 7.55
C PRO A 281 -5.27 -24.00 8.56
N ASP A 282 -4.71 -24.89 9.38
CA ASP A 282 -5.40 -25.60 10.46
C ASP A 282 -5.13 -24.97 11.85
N SER A 283 -4.60 -23.74 11.89
CA SER A 283 -4.29 -23.04 13.13
C SER A 283 -5.55 -22.82 13.97
N THR A 284 -5.42 -23.03 15.28
CA THR A 284 -6.44 -22.64 16.26
C THR A 284 -6.02 -21.38 17.03
N ALA A 285 -5.02 -20.67 16.51
CA ALA A 285 -4.60 -19.41 17.10
C ALA A 285 -5.72 -18.38 16.93
N SER A 286 -5.92 -17.57 17.95
CA SER A 286 -6.87 -16.48 17.95
C SER A 286 -6.19 -15.15 17.66
N ASP A 287 -7.01 -14.17 17.33
CA ASP A 287 -6.68 -12.75 17.27
C ASP A 287 -7.75 -11.93 18.00
N SER A 288 -7.33 -10.80 18.56
CA SER A 288 -8.20 -9.72 19.01
C SER A 288 -7.47 -8.41 18.70
N THR A 289 -7.83 -7.82 17.57
CA THR A 289 -7.18 -6.62 17.06
C THR A 289 -7.74 -5.37 17.72
N GLN A 290 -6.84 -4.44 18.05
CA GLN A 290 -7.16 -3.11 18.53
C GLN A 290 -6.89 -2.06 17.45
N VAL A 291 -7.89 -1.24 17.13
CA VAL A 291 -7.74 -0.02 16.33
C VAL A 291 -7.82 1.17 17.29
N ARG A 292 -6.67 1.79 17.56
CA ARG A 292 -6.58 2.98 18.40
C ARG A 292 -6.74 4.24 17.56
N LEU A 293 -7.77 5.02 17.83
CA LEU A 293 -8.07 6.28 17.16
C LEU A 293 -7.58 7.46 18.01
N ARG A 294 -6.84 8.39 17.39
CA ARG A 294 -6.59 9.71 17.97
C ARG A 294 -7.76 10.63 17.63
N LEU A 295 -8.51 11.01 18.65
CA LEU A 295 -9.72 11.83 18.51
C LEU A 295 -9.50 13.25 19.04
N GLU A 296 -10.00 14.24 18.31
CA GLU A 296 -10.04 15.64 18.70
C GLU A 296 -11.48 16.16 18.76
N ASP A 297 -11.71 17.16 19.62
CA ASP A 297 -13.01 17.83 19.74
C ASP A 297 -13.33 18.73 18.54
N SER A 298 -12.29 19.23 17.87
CA SER A 298 -12.38 20.13 16.72
C SER A 298 -11.09 20.10 15.93
N VAL A 299 -11.19 20.37 14.64
CA VAL A 299 -10.05 20.55 13.74
C VAL A 299 -10.17 21.87 12.99
N GLU A 300 -9.05 22.36 12.44
CA GLU A 300 -9.06 23.59 11.63
C GLU A 300 -9.80 23.36 10.31
N ARG A 301 -9.61 22.17 9.72
CA ARG A 301 -10.13 21.82 8.39
C ARG A 301 -10.59 20.36 8.39
N GLU A 302 -11.87 20.14 8.13
CA GLU A 302 -12.42 18.79 8.03
C GLU A 302 -11.99 18.15 6.70
N GLY A 303 -11.51 16.92 6.78
CA GLY A 303 -11.18 16.10 5.62
C GLY A 303 -12.28 15.10 5.32
N VAL A 304 -12.38 14.71 4.05
CA VAL A 304 -13.35 13.74 3.57
C VAL A 304 -12.62 12.67 2.75
N PHE A 305 -12.91 11.40 3.06
CA PHE A 305 -12.54 10.28 2.21
C PHE A 305 -13.62 10.05 1.16
N LEU A 306 -13.22 9.88 -0.08
CA LEU A 306 -14.09 9.62 -1.23
C LEU A 306 -13.66 8.32 -1.88
N LEU A 307 -14.62 7.58 -2.40
CA LEU A 307 -14.41 6.36 -3.18
C LEU A 307 -15.04 6.57 -4.56
N VAL A 308 -14.21 6.94 -5.54
CA VAL A 308 -14.68 7.23 -6.90
C VAL A 308 -14.50 5.98 -7.76
N ASP A 309 -15.59 5.37 -8.21
CA ASP A 309 -15.58 4.19 -9.07
C ASP A 309 -16.78 4.20 -10.02
N HIS A 310 -16.60 4.69 -11.26
CA HIS A 310 -17.68 4.65 -12.24
C HIS A 310 -17.91 3.26 -12.83
N PHE A 311 -17.02 2.29 -12.59
CA PHE A 311 -17.24 0.92 -13.03
C PHE A 311 -18.32 0.26 -12.16
N ILE A 312 -18.21 0.39 -10.84
CA ILE A 312 -19.20 -0.15 -9.89
C ILE A 312 -20.57 0.51 -10.07
N ASP A 313 -20.60 1.81 -10.38
CA ASP A 313 -21.85 2.56 -10.62
C ASP A 313 -22.68 1.96 -11.77
N THR A 314 -22.03 1.38 -12.79
CA THR A 314 -22.76 0.76 -13.91
C THR A 314 -23.55 -0.49 -13.52
N LEU A 315 -23.32 -1.07 -12.34
CA LEU A 315 -24.07 -2.24 -11.87
C LEU A 315 -25.58 -2.02 -11.85
N PHE A 316 -26.01 -0.76 -11.71
CA PHE A 316 -27.42 -0.35 -11.66
C PHE A 316 -28.00 0.05 -13.01
N ASP A 317 -27.19 0.08 -14.06
CA ASP A 317 -27.66 0.35 -15.40
C ASP A 317 -28.46 -0.85 -15.94
N ALA A 318 -29.34 -0.58 -16.91
CA ALA A 318 -30.06 -1.64 -17.61
C ALA A 318 -29.09 -2.62 -18.32
N GLU A 319 -27.92 -2.13 -18.72
CA GLU A 319 -26.83 -2.89 -19.30
C GLU A 319 -25.51 -2.45 -18.63
N PRO A 320 -25.10 -3.11 -17.52
CA PRO A 320 -23.85 -2.80 -16.85
C PRO A 320 -22.63 -2.97 -17.76
N ALA A 321 -21.57 -2.18 -17.50
CA ALA A 321 -20.30 -2.41 -18.16
C ALA A 321 -19.74 -3.79 -17.80
N SER A 322 -18.85 -4.33 -18.63
CA SER A 322 -18.15 -5.58 -18.32
C SER A 322 -16.80 -5.65 -19.02
N LEU A 323 -15.89 -6.42 -18.43
CA LEU A 323 -14.60 -6.74 -19.02
C LEU A 323 -14.75 -8.00 -19.91
N PRO A 324 -14.19 -7.99 -21.13
CA PRO A 324 -14.23 -9.17 -21.99
C PRO A 324 -13.41 -10.32 -21.40
N PRO A 325 -13.87 -11.59 -21.51
CA PRO A 325 -13.08 -12.75 -21.07
C PRO A 325 -11.92 -13.05 -22.03
N GLY A 326 -10.91 -13.76 -21.52
CA GLY A 326 -9.80 -14.28 -22.31
C GLY A 326 -8.80 -13.21 -22.76
N LYS A 327 -8.67 -12.08 -22.06
CA LYS A 327 -7.77 -10.97 -22.41
C LYS A 327 -6.71 -10.76 -21.32
N PRO A 328 -5.40 -10.78 -21.66
CA PRO A 328 -4.35 -10.47 -20.67
C PRO A 328 -4.24 -8.96 -20.36
N ASP A 329 -4.99 -8.13 -21.09
CA ASP A 329 -4.92 -6.66 -21.13
C ASP A 329 -6.32 -6.03 -21.26
N ALA A 330 -7.34 -6.63 -20.62
CA ALA A 330 -8.65 -5.98 -20.53
C ALA A 330 -8.50 -4.62 -19.84
N ARG A 331 -9.27 -3.62 -20.27
CA ARG A 331 -9.14 -2.25 -19.79
C ARG A 331 -10.51 -1.63 -19.53
N TYR A 332 -10.60 -0.90 -18.42
CA TYR A 332 -11.71 0.02 -18.15
C TYR A 332 -11.13 1.41 -17.86
N GLU A 333 -11.83 2.44 -18.31
CA GLU A 333 -11.42 3.83 -18.15
C GLU A 333 -12.66 4.70 -18.00
N PHE A 334 -12.61 5.65 -17.08
CA PHE A 334 -13.63 6.68 -16.93
C PHE A 334 -13.01 8.04 -16.65
N GLU A 335 -13.80 9.08 -16.89
CA GLU A 335 -13.50 10.45 -16.52
C GLU A 335 -14.65 11.00 -15.67
N ASP A 336 -14.30 11.71 -14.60
CA ASP A 336 -15.23 12.30 -13.65
C ASP A 336 -15.00 13.83 -13.58
N ASP A 337 -16.09 14.60 -13.62
CA ASP A 337 -16.07 16.06 -13.47
C ASP A 337 -15.97 16.48 -12.00
N ILE A 338 -14.98 15.90 -11.32
CA ILE A 338 -14.89 15.90 -9.85
C ILE A 338 -14.89 17.31 -9.28
N GLY A 339 -14.18 18.23 -9.94
CA GLY A 339 -14.11 19.62 -9.52
C GLY A 339 -15.47 20.30 -9.49
N ASN A 340 -16.37 19.96 -10.41
CA ASN A 340 -17.68 20.58 -10.51
C ASN A 340 -18.64 20.06 -9.42
N TRP A 341 -18.81 18.74 -9.31
CA TRP A 341 -19.80 18.18 -8.38
C TRP A 341 -19.28 18.20 -6.94
N LEU A 342 -18.03 17.81 -6.67
CA LEU A 342 -17.51 17.67 -5.31
C LEU A 342 -17.42 19.02 -4.60
N LEU A 343 -16.92 20.05 -5.30
CA LEU A 343 -16.85 21.39 -4.72
C LEU A 343 -18.23 21.97 -4.44
N THR A 344 -19.22 21.66 -5.28
CA THR A 344 -20.61 22.05 -5.05
C THR A 344 -21.18 21.33 -3.83
N GLU A 345 -20.98 20.02 -3.74
CA GLU A 345 -21.46 19.17 -2.63
C GLU A 345 -20.88 19.62 -1.29
N LEU A 346 -19.57 19.87 -1.26
CA LEU A 346 -18.87 20.31 -0.05
C LEU A 346 -18.94 21.83 0.20
N GLY A 347 -19.57 22.59 -0.70
CA GLY A 347 -19.64 24.05 -0.61
C GLY A 347 -18.27 24.74 -0.58
N ALA A 348 -17.27 24.18 -1.28
CA ALA A 348 -15.89 24.62 -1.29
C ALA A 348 -15.52 25.34 -2.59
N GLU A 349 -14.56 26.28 -2.55
CA GLU A 349 -14.02 26.92 -3.76
C GLU A 349 -12.88 26.11 -4.40
N SER A 350 -12.18 25.32 -3.58
CA SER A 350 -11.13 24.39 -3.98
C SER A 350 -10.86 23.39 -2.86
N LEU A 351 -10.18 22.29 -3.17
CA LEU A 351 -9.75 21.27 -2.20
C LEU A 351 -8.29 20.86 -2.47
N GLU A 352 -7.57 20.46 -1.44
CA GLU A 352 -6.28 19.79 -1.51
C GLU A 352 -6.51 18.26 -1.50
N VAL A 353 -5.96 17.52 -2.47
CA VAL A 353 -5.95 16.05 -2.47
C VAL A 353 -4.75 15.58 -1.65
N HIS A 354 -4.97 15.25 -0.38
CA HIS A 354 -3.90 14.81 0.52
C HIS A 354 -3.57 13.33 0.40
N GLY A 355 -4.49 12.50 -0.08
CA GLY A 355 -4.25 11.07 -0.22
C GLY A 355 -4.91 10.45 -1.44
N ILE A 356 -4.32 9.35 -1.91
CA ILE A 356 -4.78 8.55 -3.04
C ILE A 356 -4.79 7.05 -2.65
N PHE A 357 -5.81 6.32 -3.06
CA PHE A 357 -6.02 4.91 -2.75
C PHE A 357 -6.38 4.16 -4.04
N PRO A 358 -5.42 3.40 -4.62
CA PRO A 358 -5.74 2.52 -5.74
C PRO A 358 -6.49 1.29 -5.23
N HIS A 359 -7.57 0.90 -5.90
CA HIS A 359 -8.29 -0.33 -5.58
C HIS A 359 -8.88 -1.01 -6.81
N MET A 360 -8.61 -2.31 -6.90
CA MET A 360 -9.08 -3.26 -7.90
C MET A 360 -9.19 -4.63 -7.24
N HIS A 361 -9.85 -5.62 -7.86
CA HIS A 361 -9.88 -6.98 -7.33
C HIS A 361 -8.74 -7.85 -7.92
N GLU A 362 -8.91 -9.17 -7.89
CA GLU A 362 -7.87 -10.17 -8.10
C GLU A 362 -7.34 -10.23 -9.55
N ARG A 363 -8.08 -9.70 -10.53
CA ARG A 363 -7.64 -9.63 -11.94
C ARG A 363 -6.87 -8.36 -12.21
N GLY A 364 -6.85 -7.39 -11.30
CA GLY A 364 -6.15 -6.13 -11.50
C GLY A 364 -4.66 -6.32 -11.77
N ARG A 365 -4.12 -5.47 -12.66
CA ARG A 365 -2.70 -5.48 -13.03
C ARG A 365 -2.07 -4.11 -12.93
N LYS A 366 -2.76 -3.10 -13.46
CA LYS A 366 -2.28 -1.73 -13.46
C LYS A 366 -3.41 -0.78 -13.19
N TRP A 367 -3.07 0.32 -12.56
CA TRP A 367 -3.98 1.38 -12.21
C TRP A 367 -3.28 2.71 -12.42
N HIS A 368 -3.97 3.68 -13.01
CA HIS A 368 -3.38 4.97 -13.32
C HIS A 368 -4.43 6.07 -13.18
N VAL A 369 -4.04 7.18 -12.55
CA VAL A 369 -4.92 8.33 -12.34
C VAL A 369 -4.24 9.62 -12.72
N THR A 370 -4.90 10.38 -13.58
CA THR A 370 -4.54 11.76 -13.89
C THR A 370 -5.59 12.72 -13.38
N LEU A 371 -5.13 13.93 -13.07
CA LEU A 371 -5.94 15.08 -12.76
C LEU A 371 -5.65 16.14 -13.82
N ALA A 372 -6.67 16.51 -14.60
CA ALA A 372 -6.57 17.55 -15.61
C ALA A 372 -7.34 18.80 -15.16
N ASP A 373 -6.75 19.98 -15.35
CA ASP A 373 -7.39 21.28 -15.12
C ASP A 373 -6.95 22.28 -16.22
N ASP A 374 -7.31 23.55 -16.08
CA ASP A 374 -6.92 24.60 -17.04
C ASP A 374 -5.40 24.80 -17.18
N ALA A 375 -4.61 24.36 -16.19
CA ALA A 375 -3.16 24.43 -16.22
C ALA A 375 -2.52 23.22 -16.92
N GLY A 376 -3.26 22.12 -17.10
CA GLY A 376 -2.85 20.93 -17.82
C GLY A 376 -3.20 19.64 -17.10
N GLU A 377 -2.69 18.52 -17.62
CA GLU A 377 -2.84 17.20 -17.03
C GLU A 377 -1.60 16.85 -16.20
N ARG A 378 -1.81 16.24 -15.04
CA ARG A 378 -0.76 15.70 -14.18
C ARG A 378 -1.15 14.32 -13.65
N CYS A 379 -0.17 13.43 -13.49
CA CYS A 379 -0.38 12.18 -12.79
C CYS A 379 -0.54 12.44 -11.29
N ILE A 380 -1.49 11.75 -10.66
CA ILE A 380 -1.67 11.74 -9.20
C ILE A 380 -1.66 10.33 -8.62
N GLY A 381 -1.36 9.32 -9.43
CA GLY A 381 -1.23 7.95 -8.96
C GLY A 381 -0.97 6.99 -10.11
N ASP A 382 -0.04 6.07 -9.90
CA ASP A 382 0.34 5.09 -10.91
C ASP A 382 0.80 3.81 -10.21
N VAL A 383 0.21 2.68 -10.60
CA VAL A 383 0.55 1.34 -10.12
C VAL A 383 0.84 0.47 -11.33
N GLN A 384 2.09 0.05 -11.47
CA GLN A 384 2.52 -0.80 -12.60
C GLN A 384 2.37 -2.30 -12.32
N ARG A 385 2.22 -2.68 -11.05
CA ARG A 385 1.98 -4.05 -10.59
C ARG A 385 1.00 -4.00 -9.43
N TRP A 386 -0.28 -4.15 -9.73
CA TRP A 386 -1.32 -4.31 -8.73
C TRP A 386 -1.10 -5.59 -7.92
N ASP A 387 -1.41 -5.51 -6.64
CA ASP A 387 -1.39 -6.62 -5.72
C ASP A 387 -2.59 -6.45 -4.78
N PHE A 388 -3.60 -7.31 -4.93
CA PHE A 388 -4.84 -7.24 -4.13
C PHE A 388 -4.56 -7.33 -2.63
N ALA A 389 -3.43 -7.92 -2.26
CA ALA A 389 -3.00 -8.04 -0.88
C ALA A 389 -2.33 -6.77 -0.34
N TRP A 390 -2.29 -5.64 -1.07
CA TRP A 390 -1.69 -4.38 -0.55
C TRP A 390 -2.57 -3.17 -0.86
N GLN A 391 -3.60 -2.95 -0.03
CA GLN A 391 -4.61 -1.92 -0.26
C GLN A 391 -4.46 -0.78 0.76
N LEU A 392 -3.73 0.27 0.39
CA LEU A 392 -3.31 1.33 1.30
C LEU A 392 -3.56 2.72 0.74
N TYR A 393 -3.91 3.67 1.61
CA TYR A 393 -3.84 5.09 1.26
C TYR A 393 -2.39 5.57 1.24
N TYR A 394 -2.06 6.35 0.22
CA TYR A 394 -0.77 7.01 0.05
C TYR A 394 -0.96 8.52 0.16
N PHE A 395 -0.23 9.16 1.08
CA PHE A 395 -0.41 10.60 1.35
C PHE A 395 0.65 11.45 0.67
N PHE A 396 0.25 12.51 -0.02
CA PHE A 396 1.16 13.42 -0.70
C PHE A 396 1.98 14.26 0.29
N THR A 397 3.25 14.47 -0.07
CA THR A 397 4.08 15.51 0.55
C THR A 397 3.58 16.89 0.13
N THR A 398 3.27 17.06 -1.16
CA THR A 398 2.69 18.27 -1.74
C THR A 398 1.36 17.93 -2.44
N PRO A 399 0.21 18.18 -1.78
CA PRO A 399 -1.11 17.86 -2.31
C PRO A 399 -1.41 18.60 -3.62
N PRO A 400 -1.88 17.92 -4.69
CA PRO A 400 -2.47 18.60 -5.82
C PRO A 400 -3.79 19.28 -5.44
N LEU A 401 -4.15 20.35 -6.15
CA LEU A 401 -5.40 21.09 -5.92
C LEU A 401 -6.53 20.62 -6.85
N LEU A 402 -7.71 20.40 -6.31
CA LEU A 402 -8.96 20.36 -7.07
C LEU A 402 -9.53 21.77 -7.21
N THR A 403 -9.77 22.15 -8.44
CA THR A 403 -10.40 23.40 -8.88
C THR A 403 -11.76 23.10 -9.50
N PRO A 404 -12.62 24.10 -9.74
CA PRO A 404 -13.91 23.88 -10.42
C PRO A 404 -13.80 23.27 -11.83
N THR A 405 -12.63 23.34 -12.47
CA THR A 405 -12.38 22.77 -13.81
C THR A 405 -11.64 21.43 -13.76
N SER A 406 -11.38 20.90 -12.56
CA SER A 406 -10.65 19.65 -12.38
C SER A 406 -11.45 18.44 -12.85
N ARG A 407 -10.82 17.64 -13.70
CA ARG A 407 -11.31 16.36 -14.25
C ARG A 407 -10.40 15.24 -13.77
N LEU A 408 -10.98 14.25 -13.10
CA LEU A 408 -10.28 13.05 -12.71
C LEU A 408 -10.40 12.02 -13.83
N LYS A 409 -9.31 11.38 -14.22
CA LYS A 409 -9.34 10.25 -15.14
C LYS A 409 -8.72 9.04 -14.46
N VAL A 410 -9.44 7.93 -14.46
CA VAL A 410 -8.98 6.66 -13.85
C VAL A 410 -8.93 5.60 -14.94
N THR A 411 -7.80 4.90 -15.01
CA THR A 411 -7.55 3.81 -15.96
C THR A 411 -7.13 2.58 -15.20
N CYS A 412 -7.79 1.46 -15.49
CA CYS A 412 -7.54 0.16 -14.87
C CYS A 412 -7.30 -0.90 -15.95
N GLU A 413 -6.25 -1.71 -15.77
CA GLU A 413 -5.93 -2.86 -16.63
C GLU A 413 -6.01 -4.17 -15.85
N TYR A 414 -6.53 -5.22 -16.49
CA TYR A 414 -6.85 -6.50 -15.87
C TYR A 414 -6.32 -7.69 -16.69
N ASP A 415 -6.03 -8.80 -16.02
CA ASP A 415 -5.83 -10.11 -16.63
C ASP A 415 -7.11 -10.96 -16.52
N THR A 416 -7.88 -11.02 -17.61
CA THR A 416 -9.04 -11.91 -17.74
C THR A 416 -8.72 -13.16 -18.55
N SER A 417 -7.44 -13.50 -18.77
CA SER A 417 -7.04 -14.58 -19.69
C SER A 417 -7.56 -15.96 -19.28
N ALA A 418 -7.78 -16.19 -17.98
CA ALA A 418 -8.33 -17.42 -17.43
C ALA A 418 -9.88 -17.48 -17.49
N ASP A 419 -10.54 -16.34 -17.72
CA ASP A 419 -12.00 -16.23 -17.67
C ASP A 419 -12.65 -16.70 -18.97
N LYS A 420 -13.84 -17.29 -18.83
CA LYS A 420 -14.65 -17.79 -19.94
C LYS A 420 -15.88 -16.94 -20.22
N GLU A 421 -16.33 -16.18 -19.22
CA GLU A 421 -17.50 -15.32 -19.27
C GLU A 421 -17.10 -13.87 -18.95
N PRO A 422 -17.84 -12.86 -19.45
CA PRO A 422 -17.57 -11.47 -19.11
C PRO A 422 -17.57 -11.22 -17.60
N ILE A 423 -16.65 -10.37 -17.15
CA ILE A 423 -16.54 -9.98 -15.74
C ILE A 423 -17.29 -8.68 -15.54
N THR A 424 -18.35 -8.72 -14.74
CA THR A 424 -19.13 -7.53 -14.40
C THR A 424 -18.49 -6.79 -13.23
N PRO A 425 -18.79 -5.48 -13.07
CA PRO A 425 -18.49 -4.82 -11.82
C PRO A 425 -19.20 -5.53 -10.67
N GLY A 426 -18.65 -5.36 -9.47
CA GLY A 426 -19.26 -5.90 -8.26
C GLY A 426 -18.30 -5.85 -7.09
N TRP A 427 -18.85 -6.09 -5.91
CA TRP A 427 -18.13 -6.03 -4.63
C TRP A 427 -17.44 -7.35 -4.26
N GLY A 428 -17.88 -8.47 -4.83
CA GLY A 428 -17.21 -9.75 -4.61
C GLY A 428 -15.87 -9.80 -5.33
N THR A 429 -14.90 -10.54 -4.77
CA THR A 429 -13.56 -10.74 -5.37
C THR A 429 -13.60 -11.39 -6.76
N GLN A 430 -14.70 -12.07 -7.09
CA GLN A 430 -14.92 -12.70 -8.39
C GLN A 430 -15.41 -11.70 -9.47
N ASN A 431 -15.84 -10.51 -9.06
CA ASN A 431 -16.11 -9.34 -9.90
C ASN A 431 -14.89 -8.42 -9.93
N GLU A 432 -15.01 -7.24 -10.53
CA GLU A 432 -13.96 -6.23 -10.55
C GLU A 432 -14.44 -4.82 -10.18
N MET A 433 -13.47 -3.99 -9.80
CA MET A 433 -13.64 -2.58 -9.46
C MET A 433 -12.54 -1.75 -10.14
N CYS A 434 -12.84 -0.49 -10.44
CA CYS A 434 -11.86 0.47 -10.93
C CYS A 434 -11.90 1.71 -10.04
N LEU A 435 -11.44 1.57 -8.81
CA LEU A 435 -11.66 2.58 -7.79
C LEU A 435 -10.44 3.47 -7.60
N ALA A 436 -10.69 4.77 -7.50
CA ALA A 436 -9.74 5.76 -7.02
C ALA A 436 -10.29 6.41 -5.74
N GLY A 437 -9.74 6.01 -4.60
CA GLY A 437 -10.05 6.64 -3.33
C GLY A 437 -9.25 7.92 -3.16
N LEU A 438 -9.89 8.99 -2.70
CA LEU A 438 -9.26 10.29 -2.48
C LEU A 438 -9.45 10.70 -1.02
N PHE A 439 -8.42 11.28 -0.41
CA PHE A 439 -8.57 12.03 0.82
C PHE A 439 -8.42 13.52 0.53
N VAL A 440 -9.49 14.28 0.66
CA VAL A 440 -9.55 15.70 0.31
C VAL A 440 -9.78 16.58 1.54
N VAL A 441 -9.19 17.77 1.56
CA VAL A 441 -9.33 18.74 2.64
C VAL A 441 -9.45 20.15 2.05
N PRO A 442 -10.26 21.07 2.61
CA PRO A 442 -10.18 22.49 2.26
C PRO A 442 -8.76 23.05 2.38
N PRO A 443 -8.35 24.01 1.54
CA PRO A 443 -7.03 24.63 1.66
C PRO A 443 -6.88 25.44 2.96
N LYS A 444 -5.63 25.75 3.34
CA LYS A 444 -5.30 26.57 4.53
C LYS A 444 -5.69 28.03 4.41
#